data_AF-A0A5C4WV55-F1
#
_entry.id   AF-A0A5C4WV55-F1
#
_cell.length_a   1.000
_cell.length_b   1.000
_cell.length_c   1.000
_cell.angle_alpha   90.00
_cell.angle_beta   90.00
_cell.angle_gamma   90.00
#
_symmetry.space_group_name_H-M   'P 1'
#
loop_
_entity.id
_entity.type
_entity.pdbx_description
1 polymer ?
#
loop_
_entity_poly.entity_id
_entity_poly.type
_entity_poly.pdbx_seq_one_letter_code
_entity_poly.pdbx_strand_id
1 'polypeptide(L)'
;MLLLGGGGVGAYLYLRGSGPQTNVALPTIDPSATTAPSDPQSDPPSDPPSSEPSEPAEPTPSATRPTSKRVDPGSPIEDDEFGDWRFKLGEVKLEADKVGGWTYSSCKPVDARGVLAQNDCERAVQLAYTARGGHIKAVQIIMSFPSEQVAKKTATRLNSLSSDGLRWRTDKTHADFAYGKIRTSTAKRYVIVTVLTADKSAKSVATHYHAYLQSDHASYFLFRDLTITS
;
A
#
# COMPACT_ATOMS: atom_id res chain seq x y z
N MET A 1 -31.42 19.54 2.96
CA MET A 1 -30.45 19.02 3.95
C MET A 1 -29.07 19.08 3.35
N LEU A 2 -28.10 19.72 4.02
CA LEU A 2 -26.69 19.68 3.61
C LEU A 2 -26.02 18.45 4.24
N LEU A 3 -25.52 17.53 3.43
CA LEU A 3 -24.67 16.43 3.90
C LEU A 3 -23.25 16.96 4.08
N LEU A 4 -22.87 17.21 5.34
CA LEU A 4 -21.50 17.55 5.72
C LEU A 4 -20.59 16.33 5.53
N GLY A 5 -19.93 16.26 4.37
CA GLY A 5 -18.91 15.27 4.07
C GLY A 5 -17.70 15.44 5.00
N GLY A 6 -17.63 14.63 6.05
CA GLY A 6 -16.50 14.56 6.97
C GLY A 6 -15.26 13.95 6.32
N GLY A 7 -14.62 14.70 5.41
CA GLY A 7 -13.38 14.30 4.77
C GLY A 7 -12.25 14.17 5.79
N GLY A 8 -11.78 12.93 6.02
CA GLY A 8 -10.64 12.66 6.89
C GLY A 8 -9.35 13.20 6.29
N VAL A 9 -8.96 14.42 6.66
CA VAL A 9 -7.69 15.03 6.25
C VAL A 9 -6.53 14.30 6.92
N GLY A 10 -6.02 13.25 6.26
CA GLY A 10 -4.81 12.57 6.70
C GLY A 10 -3.60 13.50 6.57
N ALA A 11 -2.85 13.67 7.65
CA ALA A 11 -1.57 14.38 7.64
C ALA A 11 -0.52 13.57 6.87
N TYR A 12 0.41 14.24 6.19
CA TYR A 12 1.63 13.63 5.66
C TYR A 12 2.80 13.94 6.58
N LEU A 13 3.54 12.91 6.96
CA LEU A 13 4.80 13.03 7.70
C LEU A 13 5.92 12.40 6.88
N TYR A 14 7.14 12.88 7.02
CA TYR A 14 8.30 12.33 6.32
C TYR A 14 8.99 11.27 7.19
N LEU A 15 9.49 10.22 6.56
CA LEU A 15 10.35 9.25 7.25
C LEU A 15 11.70 9.92 7.58
N ARG A 16 12.15 9.81 8.83
CA ARG A 16 13.56 10.06 9.18
C ARG A 16 14.39 8.88 8.67
N GLY A 17 15.11 9.09 7.58
CA GLY A 17 16.14 8.14 7.13
C GLY A 17 17.35 8.16 8.06
N SER A 18 17.93 6.98 8.30
CA SER A 18 19.20 6.83 9.02
C SER A 18 20.37 6.85 8.03
N GLY A 19 20.70 8.04 7.52
CA GLY A 19 21.81 8.25 6.58
C GLY A 19 22.23 9.73 6.53
N PRO A 20 23.51 10.03 6.26
CA PRO A 20 24.02 11.40 6.27
C PRO A 20 23.40 12.25 5.16
N GLN A 21 23.16 13.53 5.44
CA GLN A 21 22.64 14.49 4.46
C GLN A 21 23.70 14.79 3.38
N THR A 22 23.71 14.01 2.30
CA THR A 22 24.48 14.33 1.11
C THR A 22 23.79 15.44 0.32
N ASN A 23 24.35 16.65 0.41
CA ASN A 23 24.10 17.71 -0.57
C ASN A 23 24.55 17.19 -1.95
N VAL A 24 23.61 16.77 -2.78
CA VAL A 24 23.90 16.35 -4.16
C VAL A 24 24.04 17.59 -5.04
N ALA A 25 25.28 17.98 -5.30
CA ALA A 25 25.59 18.88 -6.41
C ALA A 25 25.19 18.20 -7.74
N LEU A 26 24.67 18.98 -8.70
CA LEU A 26 24.37 18.46 -10.04
C LEU A 26 25.67 18.11 -10.77
N PRO A 27 25.79 16.93 -11.41
CA PRO A 27 26.79 16.73 -12.45
C PRO A 27 26.34 17.43 -13.75
N THR A 28 27.26 18.22 -14.32
CA THR A 28 27.17 18.73 -15.69
C THR A 28 27.12 17.56 -16.69
N ILE A 29 26.34 17.72 -17.77
CA ILE A 29 26.28 16.76 -18.88
C ILE A 29 26.89 17.45 -20.11
N ASP A 30 27.98 16.91 -20.64
CA ASP A 30 28.52 17.29 -21.96
C ASP A 30 28.05 16.30 -23.03
N PRO A 31 27.67 16.75 -24.24
CA PRO A 31 27.15 15.87 -25.30
C PRO A 31 28.22 15.46 -26.32
N SER A 32 28.24 14.18 -26.71
CA SER A 32 28.91 13.65 -27.90
C SER A 32 28.43 12.21 -28.16
N ALA A 33 28.26 11.70 -29.39
CA ALA A 33 28.09 12.35 -30.70
C ALA A 33 27.38 11.36 -31.64
N THR A 34 26.72 11.84 -32.71
CA THR A 34 25.97 11.02 -33.67
C THR A 34 26.83 10.55 -34.85
N THR A 35 26.77 9.26 -35.20
CA THR A 35 26.92 8.80 -36.60
C THR A 35 26.28 7.42 -36.87
N ALA A 36 25.79 7.23 -38.09
CA ALA A 36 25.30 6.00 -38.74
C ALA A 36 25.64 6.12 -40.25
N PRO A 37 25.22 5.24 -41.20
CA PRO A 37 24.71 3.84 -41.16
C PRO A 37 25.49 2.91 -42.14
N SER A 38 25.04 1.67 -42.40
CA SER A 38 24.92 1.05 -43.75
C SER A 38 24.45 -0.43 -43.74
N ASP A 39 23.47 -0.73 -44.59
CA ASP A 39 23.02 -2.04 -45.14
C ASP A 39 23.32 -2.02 -46.69
N PRO A 40 23.07 -3.04 -47.57
CA PRO A 40 22.17 -4.22 -47.46
C PRO A 40 22.69 -5.56 -48.09
N GLN A 41 21.85 -6.62 -48.18
CA GLN A 41 21.25 -7.14 -49.45
C GLN A 41 20.84 -8.65 -49.53
N SER A 42 19.52 -8.89 -49.68
CA SER A 42 18.76 -9.91 -50.47
C SER A 42 18.62 -11.42 -50.12
N ASP A 43 17.35 -11.85 -50.20
CA ASP A 43 16.71 -13.19 -50.18
C ASP A 43 16.79 -13.97 -51.53
N PRO A 44 15.99 -15.04 -51.84
CA PRO A 44 15.16 -16.01 -51.07
C PRO A 44 15.59 -17.46 -51.48
N PRO A 45 14.76 -18.51 -51.81
CA PRO A 45 13.37 -18.91 -51.47
C PRO A 45 13.16 -20.42 -51.09
N SER A 46 11.89 -20.81 -50.90
CA SER A 46 11.22 -22.12 -51.17
C SER A 46 10.88 -23.08 -50.00
N ASP A 47 9.57 -23.05 -49.69
CA ASP A 47 8.73 -23.91 -48.83
C ASP A 47 8.20 -25.20 -49.54
N PRO A 48 7.47 -26.11 -48.86
CA PRO A 48 7.38 -26.37 -47.40
C PRO A 48 7.76 -27.88 -47.13
N PRO A 49 6.91 -28.92 -46.83
CA PRO A 49 5.50 -29.04 -46.43
C PRO A 49 5.22 -29.65 -45.02
N SER A 50 4.18 -29.11 -44.35
CA SER A 50 3.28 -29.70 -43.32
C SER A 50 3.72 -30.90 -42.43
N SER A 51 3.68 -30.68 -41.12
CA SER A 51 3.16 -31.64 -40.12
C SER A 51 2.72 -30.89 -38.86
N GLU A 52 1.44 -30.98 -38.51
CA GLU A 52 0.82 -30.33 -37.35
C GLU A 52 0.75 -31.29 -36.15
N PRO A 53 1.41 -30.99 -35.01
CA PRO A 53 1.16 -31.68 -33.75
C PRO A 53 0.06 -30.93 -32.98
N SER A 54 -1.04 -31.60 -32.65
CA SER A 54 -2.07 -31.04 -31.79
C SER A 54 -1.53 -30.81 -30.37
N GLU A 55 -1.41 -29.55 -29.97
CA GLU A 55 -0.99 -29.16 -28.63
C GLU A 55 -2.11 -29.45 -27.60
N PRO A 56 -1.81 -30.07 -26.44
CA PRO A 56 -2.82 -30.26 -25.39
C PRO A 56 -3.30 -28.91 -24.87
N ALA A 57 -4.63 -28.71 -24.79
CA ALA A 57 -5.21 -27.48 -24.28
C ALA A 57 -4.67 -27.16 -22.87
N GLU A 58 -4.08 -25.97 -22.70
CA GLU A 58 -3.69 -25.47 -21.38
C GLU A 58 -4.91 -25.48 -20.44
N PRO A 59 -4.74 -25.89 -19.17
CA PRO A 59 -5.82 -25.80 -18.20
C PRO A 59 -6.13 -24.34 -17.94
N THR A 60 -7.27 -23.86 -18.46
CA THR A 60 -7.81 -22.53 -18.18
C THR A 60 -7.71 -22.26 -16.68
N PRO A 61 -7.01 -21.19 -16.23
CA PRO A 61 -6.90 -20.89 -14.81
C PRO A 61 -8.30 -20.62 -14.27
N SER A 62 -8.81 -21.58 -13.51
CA SER A 62 -10.15 -21.52 -12.95
C SER A 62 -10.22 -20.30 -12.05
N ALA A 63 -11.04 -19.32 -12.45
CA ALA A 63 -11.18 -18.07 -11.72
C ALA A 63 -11.79 -18.37 -10.35
N THR A 64 -10.93 -18.50 -9.33
CA THR A 64 -11.33 -18.58 -7.92
C THR A 64 -12.09 -17.32 -7.59
N ARG A 65 -13.43 -17.39 -7.70
CA ARG A 65 -14.35 -16.35 -7.28
C ARG A 65 -14.02 -16.05 -5.81
N PRO A 66 -13.58 -14.82 -5.45
CA PRO A 66 -13.32 -14.51 -4.06
C PRO A 66 -14.62 -14.73 -3.28
N THR A 67 -14.55 -15.55 -2.23
CA THR A 67 -15.69 -15.83 -1.37
C THR A 67 -16.01 -14.56 -0.59
N SER A 68 -16.93 -13.76 -1.13
CA SER A 68 -17.39 -12.49 -0.56
C SER A 68 -18.26 -12.72 0.69
N LYS A 69 -17.70 -13.42 1.68
CA LYS A 69 -18.23 -13.44 3.04
C LYS A 69 -17.82 -12.14 3.69
N ARG A 70 -18.78 -11.22 3.82
CA ARG A 70 -18.66 -10.07 4.71
C ARG A 70 -18.32 -10.58 6.12
N VAL A 71 -17.28 -10.03 6.75
CA VAL A 71 -16.96 -10.33 8.14
C VAL A 71 -18.10 -9.93 9.08
N ASP A 72 -18.26 -10.67 10.17
CA ASP A 72 -19.30 -10.37 11.15
C ASP A 72 -19.04 -9.00 11.80
N PRO A 73 -20.05 -8.10 11.90
CA PRO A 73 -19.86 -6.79 12.50
C PRO A 73 -19.30 -6.85 13.93
N GLY A 74 -18.22 -6.10 14.19
CA GLY A 74 -17.56 -6.10 15.49
C GLY A 74 -16.63 -7.29 15.77
N SER A 75 -16.48 -8.23 14.82
CA SER A 75 -15.46 -9.28 14.89
C SER A 75 -14.03 -8.69 15.04
N PRO A 76 -13.09 -9.42 15.67
CA PRO A 76 -11.67 -9.10 15.65
C PRO A 76 -11.16 -8.75 14.25
N ILE A 77 -10.26 -7.77 14.13
CA ILE A 77 -9.57 -7.52 12.85
C ILE A 77 -8.49 -8.57 12.60
N GLU A 78 -8.46 -9.08 11.37
CA GLU A 78 -7.53 -10.07 10.86
C GLU A 78 -6.87 -9.59 9.56
N ASP A 79 -5.69 -10.14 9.22
CA ASP A 79 -4.97 -9.73 8.00
C ASP A 79 -5.53 -10.35 6.72
N ASP A 80 -6.22 -11.48 6.80
CA ASP A 80 -6.84 -12.20 5.69
C ASP A 80 -8.10 -11.51 5.13
N GLU A 81 -8.68 -10.57 5.88
CA GLU A 81 -9.66 -9.58 5.39
C GLU A 81 -9.14 -8.77 4.19
N PHE A 82 -7.81 -8.68 4.04
CA PHE A 82 -7.13 -7.92 3.02
C PHE A 82 -6.37 -8.85 2.08
N GLY A 83 -6.81 -8.90 0.82
CA GLY A 83 -6.07 -9.54 -0.28
C GLY A 83 -5.17 -8.55 -1.04
N ASP A 84 -4.92 -8.86 -2.31
CA ASP A 84 -4.36 -7.89 -3.26
C ASP A 84 -5.25 -6.66 -3.37
N TRP A 85 -4.63 -5.49 -3.42
CA TRP A 85 -5.33 -4.23 -3.55
C TRP A 85 -5.56 -3.92 -5.03
N ARG A 86 -6.83 -3.87 -5.46
CA ARG A 86 -7.24 -3.57 -6.84
C ARG A 86 -8.28 -2.43 -6.83
N PHE A 87 -7.80 -1.19 -6.86
CA PHE A 87 -8.64 0.00 -6.74
C PHE A 87 -9.10 0.54 -8.10
N LYS A 88 -10.38 0.92 -8.18
CA LYS A 88 -10.97 1.58 -9.36
C LYS A 88 -11.98 2.64 -8.93
N LEU A 89 -11.76 3.91 -9.30
CA LEU A 89 -12.71 5.00 -9.12
C LEU A 89 -12.69 5.92 -10.34
N GLY A 90 -13.78 5.90 -11.12
CA GLY A 90 -13.81 6.57 -12.42
C GLY A 90 -12.72 6.03 -13.34
N GLU A 91 -11.84 6.93 -13.79
CA GLU A 91 -10.68 6.62 -14.64
C GLU A 91 -9.46 6.14 -13.84
N VAL A 92 -9.40 6.42 -12.53
CA VAL A 92 -8.28 6.01 -11.68
C VAL A 92 -8.33 4.50 -11.47
N LYS A 93 -7.27 3.82 -11.91
CA LYS A 93 -7.01 2.41 -11.63
C LYS A 93 -5.63 2.30 -10.99
N LEU A 94 -5.56 1.64 -9.83
CA LEU A 94 -4.32 1.42 -9.08
C LEU A 94 -4.32 0.01 -8.53
N GLU A 95 -3.16 -0.63 -8.48
CA GLU A 95 -3.06 -2.01 -8.06
C GLU A 95 -1.76 -2.29 -7.30
N ALA A 96 -1.86 -3.09 -6.24
CA ALA A 96 -0.72 -3.52 -5.44
C ALA A 96 -0.94 -4.96 -4.94
N ASP A 97 0.09 -5.78 -5.03
CA ASP A 97 0.06 -7.18 -4.61
C ASP A 97 0.38 -7.27 -3.11
N LYS A 98 -0.38 -8.08 -2.36
CA LYS A 98 -0.12 -8.31 -0.94
C LYS A 98 1.01 -9.32 -0.79
N VAL A 99 2.18 -8.83 -0.40
CA VAL A 99 3.40 -9.63 -0.19
C VAL A 99 3.63 -10.03 1.28
N GLY A 100 2.67 -9.75 2.16
CA GLY A 100 2.67 -10.23 3.54
C GLY A 100 1.52 -9.67 4.37
N GLY A 101 1.13 -10.42 5.40
CA GLY A 101 0.15 -10.02 6.40
C GLY A 101 0.49 -10.63 7.75
N TRP A 102 0.12 -9.93 8.82
CA TRP A 102 0.31 -10.37 10.20
C TRP A 102 -0.80 -9.82 11.11
N THR A 103 -1.72 -10.67 11.58
CA THR A 103 -2.53 -10.36 12.75
C THR A 103 -1.69 -10.41 14.04
N TYR A 104 -1.92 -9.45 14.93
CA TYR A 104 -1.50 -9.48 16.33
C TYR A 104 -2.70 -9.42 17.28
N SER A 105 -2.77 -10.37 18.20
CA SER A 105 -3.79 -10.45 19.25
C SER A 105 -3.74 -9.34 20.31
N SER A 106 -2.72 -8.48 20.24
CA SER A 106 -2.61 -7.23 21.00
C SER A 106 -1.72 -6.25 20.24
N CYS A 107 -1.79 -4.95 20.55
CA CYS A 107 -0.96 -3.94 19.88
C CYS A 107 0.51 -3.90 20.35
N LYS A 108 0.92 -4.71 21.34
CA LYS A 108 2.30 -4.73 21.88
C LYS A 108 3.42 -4.89 20.82
N PRO A 109 3.27 -5.69 19.75
CA PRO A 109 4.31 -5.84 18.73
C PRO A 109 4.53 -4.58 17.88
N VAL A 110 3.51 -3.73 17.76
CA VAL A 110 3.54 -2.49 16.94
C VAL A 110 3.67 -1.20 17.76
N ASP A 111 3.55 -1.27 19.08
CA ASP A 111 3.79 -0.11 19.96
C ASP A 111 5.30 0.14 20.17
N ALA A 112 5.79 1.32 19.80
CA ALA A 112 7.18 1.71 20.05
C ALA A 112 7.39 2.52 21.34
N ARG A 113 6.32 3.16 21.86
CA ARG A 113 6.43 4.23 22.89
C ARG A 113 5.41 4.11 24.02
N GLY A 114 4.66 3.02 24.09
CA GLY A 114 3.55 2.82 25.02
C GLY A 114 2.28 3.60 24.65
N VAL A 115 2.21 4.20 23.45
CA VAL A 115 1.09 5.06 23.05
C VAL A 115 -0.18 4.24 22.76
N LEU A 116 -0.02 3.02 22.25
CA LEU A 116 -1.13 2.13 21.98
C LEU A 116 -1.62 1.50 23.28
N ALA A 117 -0.69 1.12 24.16
CA ALA A 117 -1.01 0.63 25.51
C ALA A 117 -1.74 1.69 26.37
N GLN A 118 -1.33 2.96 26.31
CA GLN A 118 -1.98 4.09 27.02
C GLN A 118 -3.38 4.45 26.51
N ASN A 119 -3.83 3.84 25.41
CA ASN A 119 -5.13 4.10 24.81
C ASN A 119 -5.89 2.78 24.55
N ASP A 120 -5.58 1.73 25.31
CA ASP A 120 -6.31 0.45 25.32
C ASP A 120 -6.45 -0.21 23.93
N CYS A 121 -5.43 -0.08 23.10
CA CYS A 121 -5.40 -0.66 21.75
C CYS A 121 -5.52 -2.19 21.83
N GLU A 122 -6.60 -2.72 21.24
CA GLU A 122 -7.06 -4.09 21.46
C GLU A 122 -6.32 -5.08 20.55
N ARG A 123 -6.20 -4.75 19.26
CA ARG A 123 -5.57 -5.58 18.22
C ARG A 123 -4.87 -4.72 17.19
N ALA A 124 -3.89 -5.32 16.52
CA ALA A 124 -3.25 -4.71 15.38
C ALA A 124 -3.07 -5.72 14.23
N VAL A 125 -3.14 -5.23 13.00
CA VAL A 125 -2.80 -5.96 11.78
C VAL A 125 -1.69 -5.18 11.08
N GLN A 126 -0.69 -5.88 10.54
CA GLN A 126 0.23 -5.32 9.56
C GLN A 126 0.04 -5.97 8.20
N LEU A 127 0.09 -5.15 7.14
CA LEU A 127 0.00 -5.56 5.74
C LEU A 127 1.21 -5.02 4.99
N ALA A 128 1.81 -5.83 4.12
CA ALA A 128 2.88 -5.40 3.22
C ALA A 128 2.41 -5.52 1.77
N TYR A 129 2.53 -4.42 1.03
CA TYR A 129 2.13 -4.31 -0.38
C TYR A 129 3.31 -3.91 -1.25
N THR A 130 3.34 -4.44 -2.47
CA THR A 130 4.21 -3.93 -3.53
C THR A 130 3.41 -3.57 -4.77
N ALA A 131 3.85 -2.55 -5.50
CA ALA A 131 3.23 -2.15 -6.77
C ALA A 131 4.32 -1.71 -7.75
N ARG A 132 3.94 -1.63 -9.03
CA ARG A 132 4.83 -1.18 -10.12
C ARG A 132 6.15 -1.97 -10.15
N GLY A 133 6.05 -3.31 -10.14
CA GLY A 133 7.23 -4.19 -10.26
C GLY A 133 8.24 -4.10 -9.11
N GLY A 134 7.83 -3.65 -7.93
CA GLY A 134 8.72 -3.47 -6.78
C GLY A 134 9.03 -2.01 -6.44
N HIS A 135 8.93 -1.10 -7.41
CA HIS A 135 9.32 0.32 -7.28
C HIS A 135 8.48 1.11 -6.27
N ILE A 136 7.32 0.58 -5.86
CA ILE A 136 6.52 1.04 -4.73
C ILE A 136 6.41 -0.08 -3.70
N LYS A 137 6.66 0.25 -2.43
CA LYS A 137 6.46 -0.62 -1.28
C LYS A 137 5.73 0.13 -0.17
N ALA A 138 4.64 -0.45 0.32
CA ALA A 138 3.87 0.09 1.42
C ALA A 138 3.74 -0.92 2.56
N VAL A 139 3.85 -0.43 3.79
CA VAL A 139 3.49 -1.17 5.00
C VAL A 139 2.36 -0.42 5.67
N GLN A 140 1.22 -1.07 5.83
CA GLN A 140 0.07 -0.52 6.51
C GLN A 140 -0.13 -1.20 7.86
N ILE A 141 -0.39 -0.40 8.89
CA ILE A 141 -0.63 -0.81 10.26
C ILE A 141 -2.06 -0.39 10.60
N ILE A 142 -2.94 -1.34 10.85
CA ILE A 142 -4.33 -1.13 11.22
C ILE A 142 -4.47 -1.51 12.69
N MET A 143 -5.10 -0.67 13.50
CA MET A 143 -5.23 -0.85 14.95
C MET A 143 -6.67 -0.62 15.39
N SER A 144 -7.24 -1.53 16.20
CA SER A 144 -8.58 -1.38 16.77
C SER A 144 -8.52 -0.83 18.20
N PHE A 145 -9.47 0.05 18.51
CA PHE A 145 -9.60 0.70 19.82
C PHE A 145 -11.02 0.51 20.38
N PRO A 146 -11.23 0.76 21.69
CA PRO A 146 -12.55 0.64 22.30
C PRO A 146 -13.56 1.68 21.80
N SER A 147 -13.09 2.81 21.24
CA SER A 147 -13.98 3.84 20.67
C SER A 147 -13.32 4.71 19.60
N GLU A 148 -14.14 5.36 18.77
CA GLU A 148 -13.72 6.36 17.79
C GLU A 148 -13.03 7.58 18.41
N GLN A 149 -13.39 7.96 19.64
CA GLN A 149 -12.77 9.08 20.35
C GLN A 149 -11.33 8.75 20.75
N VAL A 150 -11.12 7.53 21.25
CA VAL A 150 -9.80 6.99 21.62
C VAL A 150 -8.93 6.78 20.37
N ALA A 151 -9.50 6.27 19.28
CA ALA A 151 -8.81 6.16 17.99
C ALA A 151 -8.31 7.54 17.48
N LYS A 152 -9.17 8.56 17.48
CA LYS A 152 -8.81 9.94 17.07
C LYS A 152 -7.72 10.56 17.95
N LYS A 153 -7.84 10.43 19.28
CA LYS A 153 -6.80 10.86 20.23
C LYS A 153 -5.46 10.19 19.93
N THR A 154 -5.48 8.88 19.70
CA THR A 154 -4.28 8.08 19.41
C THR A 154 -3.66 8.47 18.07
N ALA A 155 -4.44 8.63 17.01
CA ALA A 155 -3.97 9.09 15.71
C ALA A 155 -3.29 10.47 15.78
N THR A 156 -3.86 11.42 16.53
CA THR A 156 -3.23 12.73 16.77
C THR A 156 -1.90 12.58 17.51
N ARG A 157 -1.81 11.70 18.52
CA ARG A 157 -0.56 11.44 19.23
C ARG A 157 0.49 10.79 18.34
N LEU A 158 0.12 9.80 17.54
CA LEU A 158 1.00 9.15 16.57
C LEU A 158 1.51 10.14 15.53
N ASN A 159 0.66 11.05 15.04
CA ASN A 159 1.10 12.11 14.13
C ASN A 159 2.16 13.04 14.77
N SER A 160 2.06 13.34 16.07
CA SER A 160 3.12 14.11 16.77
C SER A 160 4.45 13.35 16.91
N LEU A 161 4.45 12.03 16.74
CA LEU A 161 5.63 11.16 16.87
C LEU A 161 6.20 10.68 15.53
N SER A 162 5.46 10.86 14.43
CA SER A 162 5.88 10.43 13.08
C SER A 162 6.31 8.95 13.06
N SER A 163 7.51 8.66 12.56
CA SER A 163 8.13 7.33 12.54
C SER A 163 8.37 6.73 13.92
N ASP A 164 8.41 7.54 14.99
CA ASP A 164 9.01 7.09 16.24
C ASP A 164 7.97 6.52 17.21
N GLY A 165 6.68 6.57 16.84
CA GLY A 165 5.54 6.12 17.65
C GLY A 165 5.12 4.66 17.44
N LEU A 166 5.51 4.03 16.32
CA LEU A 166 5.13 2.65 15.96
C LEU A 166 6.36 1.81 15.60
N ARG A 167 6.22 0.49 15.72
CA ARG A 167 7.14 -0.51 15.18
C ARG A 167 6.45 -1.15 13.98
N TRP A 168 7.11 -1.15 12.82
CA TRP A 168 6.61 -1.82 11.63
C TRP A 168 7.70 -2.62 10.92
N ARG A 169 7.28 -3.40 9.91
CA ARG A 169 8.15 -4.18 9.02
C ARG A 169 8.97 -3.28 8.09
N THR A 170 10.01 -2.62 8.61
CA THR A 170 10.95 -1.84 7.78
C THR A 170 11.64 -2.69 6.71
N ASP A 171 11.81 -3.99 6.94
CA ASP A 171 12.27 -5.00 5.98
C ASP A 171 11.35 -5.17 4.75
N LYS A 172 10.12 -4.67 4.81
CA LYS A 172 9.14 -4.66 3.71
C LYS A 172 9.06 -3.30 3.01
N THR A 173 9.92 -2.34 3.37
CA THR A 173 10.07 -1.04 2.67
C THR A 173 11.38 -0.97 1.90
N HIS A 174 11.60 0.10 1.13
CA HIS A 174 12.92 0.38 0.56
C HIS A 174 13.87 0.91 1.65
N ALA A 175 15.13 0.47 1.63
CA ALA A 175 16.18 1.06 2.48
C ALA A 175 16.49 2.49 2.02
N ASP A 176 16.72 2.67 0.71
CA ASP A 176 16.90 3.96 0.05
C ASP A 176 15.66 4.31 -0.79
N PHE A 177 15.13 5.52 -0.62
CA PHE A 177 13.90 5.95 -1.29
C PHE A 177 13.95 7.40 -1.75
N ALA A 178 13.29 7.69 -2.88
CA ALA A 178 13.11 9.05 -3.39
C ALA A 178 11.77 9.68 -2.95
N TYR A 179 10.86 8.84 -2.45
CA TYR A 179 9.67 9.20 -1.69
C TYR A 179 9.59 8.28 -0.47
N GLY A 180 9.46 8.84 0.73
CA GLY A 180 9.24 8.07 1.95
C GLY A 180 8.38 8.87 2.93
N LYS A 181 7.11 8.51 3.05
CA LYS A 181 6.15 9.22 3.90
C LYS A 181 5.30 8.27 4.72
N ILE A 182 4.81 8.79 5.83
CA ILE A 182 3.77 8.20 6.66
C ILE A 182 2.48 9.00 6.47
N ARG A 183 1.34 8.31 6.44
CA ARG A 183 0.00 8.89 6.44
C ARG A 183 -0.85 8.17 7.47
N THR A 184 -1.50 8.95 8.33
CA THR A 184 -2.41 8.44 9.37
C THR A 184 -3.82 8.92 9.09
N SER A 185 -4.80 8.03 9.23
CA SER A 185 -6.22 8.39 9.29
C SER A 185 -6.93 7.55 10.37
N THR A 186 -8.18 7.93 10.64
CA THR A 186 -9.09 7.14 11.47
C THR A 186 -10.37 6.87 10.72
N ALA A 187 -10.94 5.69 10.94
CA ALA A 187 -12.27 5.33 10.46
C ALA A 187 -12.97 4.58 11.59
N LYS A 188 -14.08 5.14 12.10
CA LYS A 188 -14.73 4.64 13.32
C LYS A 188 -13.70 4.47 14.45
N ARG A 189 -13.67 3.29 15.09
CA ARG A 189 -12.75 2.92 16.18
C ARG A 189 -11.37 2.44 15.70
N TYR A 190 -11.06 2.57 14.41
CA TYR A 190 -9.80 2.09 13.83
C TYR A 190 -8.86 3.24 13.49
N VAL A 191 -7.56 3.04 13.75
CA VAL A 191 -6.48 3.90 13.26
C VAL A 191 -5.75 3.14 12.16
N ILE A 192 -5.55 3.79 11.01
CA ILE A 192 -4.83 3.24 9.87
C ILE A 192 -3.60 4.11 9.66
N VAL A 193 -2.40 3.50 9.68
CA VAL A 193 -1.13 4.17 9.38
C VAL A 193 -0.49 3.48 8.19
N THR A 194 -0.39 4.15 7.05
CA THR A 194 0.41 3.67 5.91
C THR A 194 1.79 4.33 5.94
N VAL A 195 2.82 3.52 5.80
CA VAL A 195 4.18 3.93 5.47
C VAL A 195 4.42 3.54 4.02
N LEU A 196 4.58 4.51 3.12
CA LEU A 196 4.87 4.24 1.71
C LEU A 196 6.24 4.77 1.30
N THR A 197 7.01 3.88 0.67
CA THR A 197 8.31 4.17 0.06
C THR A 197 8.28 3.90 -1.44
N ALA A 198 8.96 4.74 -2.21
CA ALA A 198 9.20 4.52 -3.62
C ALA A 198 10.58 5.02 -4.05
N ASP A 199 11.18 4.35 -5.03
CA ASP A 199 12.44 4.79 -5.63
C ASP A 199 12.24 5.97 -6.60
N LYS A 200 13.30 6.35 -7.33
CA LYS A 200 13.27 7.48 -8.27
C LYS A 200 12.29 7.28 -9.43
N SER A 201 12.09 6.04 -9.90
CA SER A 201 11.25 5.72 -11.07
C SER A 201 9.75 5.89 -10.79
N ALA A 202 9.31 5.53 -9.58
CA ALA A 202 7.91 5.60 -9.17
C ALA A 202 7.55 6.82 -8.30
N LYS A 203 8.52 7.68 -7.97
CA LYS A 203 8.33 8.89 -7.14
C LYS A 203 7.14 9.76 -7.55
N SER A 204 6.93 9.95 -8.86
CA SER A 204 5.86 10.80 -9.40
C SER A 204 4.45 10.29 -9.08
N VAL A 205 4.26 8.96 -9.04
CA VAL A 205 2.96 8.32 -8.77
C VAL A 205 2.80 7.88 -7.31
N ALA A 206 3.88 7.86 -6.52
CA ALA A 206 3.88 7.41 -5.13
C ALA A 206 2.85 8.14 -4.25
N THR A 207 2.63 9.43 -4.46
CA THR A 207 1.61 10.21 -3.72
C THR A 207 0.19 9.73 -4.00
N HIS A 208 -0.14 9.32 -5.24
CA HIS A 208 -1.45 8.76 -5.57
C HIS A 208 -1.64 7.39 -4.90
N TYR A 209 -0.67 6.48 -5.06
CA TYR A 209 -0.70 5.18 -4.38
C TYR A 209 -0.92 5.34 -2.86
N HIS A 210 -0.20 6.26 -2.24
CA HIS A 210 -0.31 6.50 -0.80
C HIS A 210 -1.68 7.09 -0.38
N ALA A 211 -2.22 8.01 -1.17
CA ALA A 211 -3.51 8.65 -0.88
C ALA A 211 -4.67 7.66 -1.06
N TYR A 212 -4.68 6.89 -2.15
CA TYR A 212 -5.76 5.96 -2.48
C TYR A 212 -5.74 4.71 -1.60
N LEU A 213 -4.59 4.07 -1.37
CA LEU A 213 -4.49 2.91 -0.47
C LEU A 213 -4.92 3.25 0.97
N GLN A 214 -4.55 4.44 1.46
CA GLN A 214 -4.99 4.92 2.77
C GLN A 214 -6.51 5.16 2.80
N SER A 215 -7.05 5.82 1.79
CA SER A 215 -8.46 6.23 1.76
C SER A 215 -9.41 5.05 1.56
N ASP A 216 -9.01 4.08 0.74
CA ASP A 216 -9.79 2.89 0.42
C ASP A 216 -9.90 1.96 1.63
N HIS A 217 -8.77 1.62 2.25
CA HIS A 217 -8.78 0.81 3.49
C HIS A 217 -9.41 1.54 4.69
N ALA A 218 -9.33 2.88 4.75
CA ALA A 218 -10.12 3.63 5.73
C ALA A 218 -11.63 3.58 5.44
N SER A 219 -12.02 3.61 4.15
CA SER A 219 -13.43 3.51 3.73
C SER A 219 -14.02 2.14 4.04
N TYR A 220 -13.24 1.05 3.92
CA TYR A 220 -13.64 -0.30 4.34
C TYR A 220 -14.23 -0.32 5.77
N PHE A 221 -13.54 0.31 6.72
CA PHE A 221 -13.98 0.38 8.13
C PHE A 221 -15.21 1.26 8.39
N LEU A 222 -15.65 2.08 7.42
CA LEU A 222 -16.95 2.76 7.53
C LEU A 222 -18.13 1.79 7.36
N PHE A 223 -17.92 0.70 6.62
CA PHE A 223 -18.96 -0.28 6.26
C PHE A 223 -18.79 -1.65 6.92
N ARG A 224 -17.58 -2.02 7.37
CA ARG A 224 -17.25 -3.29 8.03
C ARG A 224 -18.23 -3.61 9.17
N ASP A 225 -18.31 -2.73 10.17
CA ASP A 225 -19.07 -2.96 11.40
C ASP A 225 -20.53 -2.46 11.33
N LEU A 226 -21.10 -2.20 10.15
CA LEU A 226 -22.51 -1.81 10.05
C LEU A 226 -23.44 -2.99 10.37
N THR A 227 -24.20 -2.85 11.45
CA THR A 227 -25.38 -3.67 11.75
C THR A 227 -26.58 -3.12 10.99
N ILE A 228 -27.22 -3.97 10.17
CA ILE A 228 -28.53 -3.65 9.58
C ILE A 228 -29.57 -4.24 10.53
N THR A 229 -30.08 -3.40 11.44
CA THR A 229 -31.34 -3.71 12.15
C THR A 229 -32.49 -3.51 11.17
N SER A 230 -33.15 -4.60 10.81
CA SER A 230 -34.44 -4.63 10.13
C SER A 230 -35.60 -4.43 11.10
#